data_AF-A0A1H0L188-F1
#
_entry.id   AF-A0A1H0L188-F1
#
_cell.length_a   1.000
_cell.length_b   1.000
_cell.length_c   1.000
_cell.angle_alpha   90.00
_cell.angle_beta   90.00
_cell.angle_gamma   90.00
#
_symmetry.space_group_name_H-M   'P 1'
#
loop_
_entity.id
_entity.type
_entity.pdbx_description
1 polymer ?
#
loop_
_entity_poly.entity_id
_entity_poly.type
_entity_poly.pdbx_seq_one_letter_code
_entity_poly.pdbx_strand_id
1 'polypeptide(L)'
;MRKREARNVEAAAANTTEWLPPEWLGTAAATVWRETLASVTPGHFAQADEQLLADYCHQAAVLRDLRALQAKAKRRIASQRAEARAIDADVDRAARLLLALTRALRLSPVSRRLDADANTALPPSNNGRRHKLAPVHMYATANSADPYLP
;
A
#
# COMPACT_ATOMS: atom_id res chain seq x y z
N MET A 1 35.05 -13.15 -3.80
CA MET A 1 33.63 -13.37 -3.46
C MET A 1 32.62 -12.60 -4.32
N ARG A 2 32.97 -11.49 -5.00
CA ARG A 2 32.01 -10.66 -5.77
C ARG A 2 31.46 -11.24 -7.10
N LYS A 3 32.05 -12.34 -7.64
CA LYS A 3 31.60 -12.94 -8.91
C LYS A 3 30.37 -13.84 -8.80
N ARG A 4 30.01 -14.28 -7.58
CA ARG A 4 28.86 -15.17 -7.36
C ARG A 4 27.54 -14.41 -7.24
N GLU A 5 27.59 -13.19 -6.70
CA GLU A 5 26.42 -12.32 -6.55
C GLU A 5 25.94 -11.76 -7.89
N ALA A 6 26.86 -11.34 -8.78
CA ALA A 6 26.51 -10.83 -10.11
C ALA A 6 25.81 -11.88 -11.00
N ARG A 7 26.21 -13.16 -10.93
CA ARG A 7 25.54 -14.25 -11.66
C ARG A 7 24.12 -14.54 -11.16
N ASN A 8 23.84 -14.34 -9.87
CA ASN A 8 22.49 -14.51 -9.33
C ASN A 8 21.57 -13.37 -9.77
N VAL A 9 22.09 -12.15 -9.94
CA VAL A 9 21.31 -11.00 -10.41
C VAL A 9 20.99 -11.10 -11.91
N GLU A 10 21.94 -11.55 -12.74
CA GLU A 10 21.70 -11.77 -14.18
C GLU A 10 20.73 -12.93 -14.45
N ALA A 11 20.77 -14.01 -13.66
CA ALA A 11 19.79 -15.10 -13.74
C ALA A 11 18.38 -14.68 -13.28
N ALA A 12 18.27 -13.77 -12.31
CA ALA A 12 16.99 -13.22 -11.88
C ALA A 12 16.37 -12.26 -12.92
N ALA A 13 17.20 -11.48 -13.62
CA ALA A 13 16.74 -10.52 -14.63
C ALA A 13 16.17 -11.20 -15.89
N ALA A 14 16.76 -12.32 -16.32
CA ALA A 14 16.34 -13.06 -17.52
C ALA A 14 14.97 -13.77 -17.36
N ASN A 15 14.51 -14.03 -16.13
CA ASN A 15 13.25 -14.73 -15.87
C ASN A 15 12.01 -13.83 -15.80
N THR A 16 12.17 -12.50 -15.72
CA THR A 16 11.02 -11.59 -15.58
C THR A 16 10.14 -11.51 -16.84
N THR A 17 10.68 -11.89 -18.00
CA THR A 17 9.97 -11.82 -19.30
C THR A 17 8.93 -12.95 -19.47
N GLU A 18 8.95 -13.98 -18.63
CA GLU A 18 8.10 -15.18 -18.77
C GLU A 18 7.08 -15.38 -17.64
N TRP A 19 6.91 -14.42 -16.73
CA TRP A 19 5.92 -14.56 -15.65
C TRP A 19 4.49 -14.42 -16.16
N LEU A 20 3.96 -15.53 -16.66
CA LEU A 20 2.57 -15.68 -17.06
C LEU A 20 1.69 -15.76 -15.80
N PRO A 21 0.49 -15.14 -15.83
CA PRO A 21 -0.46 -15.31 -14.74
C PRO A 21 -0.87 -16.78 -14.63
N PRO A 22 -0.98 -17.33 -13.41
CA PRO A 22 -1.44 -18.70 -13.20
C PRO A 22 -2.81 -18.96 -13.83
N GLU A 23 -3.06 -20.18 -14.32
CA GLU A 23 -4.28 -20.53 -15.07
C GLU A 23 -5.58 -20.38 -14.26
N TRP A 24 -5.49 -20.53 -12.93
CA TRP A 24 -6.62 -20.35 -12.02
C TRP A 24 -6.97 -18.87 -11.78
N LEU A 25 -6.10 -17.95 -12.20
CA LEU A 25 -6.26 -16.53 -11.99
C LEU A 25 -7.29 -15.98 -12.98
N GLY A 26 -8.45 -15.53 -12.48
CA GLY A 26 -9.50 -14.96 -13.33
C GLY A 26 -9.00 -13.73 -14.13
N THR A 27 -9.69 -13.42 -15.24
CA THR A 27 -9.25 -12.40 -16.22
C THR A 27 -8.94 -11.03 -15.59
N ALA A 28 -9.75 -10.58 -14.62
CA ALA A 28 -9.53 -9.31 -13.94
C ALA A 28 -8.22 -9.31 -13.13
N ALA A 29 -7.95 -10.40 -12.40
CA ALA A 29 -6.72 -10.56 -11.63
C ALA A 29 -5.50 -10.75 -12.55
N ALA A 30 -5.64 -11.45 -13.69
CA ALA A 30 -4.59 -11.56 -14.70
C ALA A 30 -4.21 -10.21 -15.34
N THR A 31 -5.16 -9.29 -15.46
CA THR A 31 -4.86 -7.91 -15.87
C THR A 31 -4.04 -7.18 -14.80
N VAL A 32 -4.44 -7.26 -13.53
CA VAL A 32 -3.68 -6.66 -12.42
C VAL A 32 -2.27 -7.25 -12.34
N TRP A 33 -2.10 -8.56 -12.59
CA TRP A 33 -0.80 -9.22 -12.66
C TRP A 33 0.12 -8.57 -13.69
N ARG A 34 -0.34 -8.46 -14.93
CA ARG A 34 0.44 -7.83 -16.03
C ARG A 34 0.75 -6.37 -15.74
N GLU A 35 -0.23 -5.62 -15.25
CA GLU A 35 -0.03 -4.21 -14.86
C GLU A 35 1.02 -4.07 -13.75
N THR A 36 0.97 -4.96 -12.75
CA THR A 36 1.92 -4.94 -11.63
C THR A 36 3.34 -5.23 -12.11
N LEU A 37 3.52 -6.27 -12.92
CA LEU A 37 4.82 -6.60 -13.51
C LEU A 37 5.36 -5.46 -14.39
N ALA A 38 4.50 -4.80 -15.18
CA ALA A 38 4.90 -3.67 -16.01
C ALA A 38 5.27 -2.42 -15.19
N SER A 39 4.77 -2.30 -13.96
CA SER A 39 4.98 -1.15 -13.07
C SER A 39 6.26 -1.22 -12.25
N VAL A 40 6.89 -2.40 -12.15
CA VAL A 40 8.10 -2.63 -11.35
C VAL A 40 9.31 -2.85 -12.24
N THR A 41 10.50 -2.64 -11.69
CA THR A 41 11.75 -2.92 -12.40
C THR A 41 11.91 -4.42 -12.64
N PRO A 42 12.48 -4.84 -13.79
CA PRO A 42 12.86 -6.24 -14.01
C PRO A 42 13.70 -6.79 -12.85
N GLY A 43 13.47 -8.04 -12.46
CA GLY A 43 14.14 -8.65 -11.30
C GLY A 43 13.66 -8.18 -9.92
N HIS A 44 12.58 -7.39 -9.81
CA HIS A 44 11.99 -6.98 -8.53
C HIS A 44 11.44 -8.17 -7.72
N PHE A 45 10.87 -9.16 -8.41
CA PHE A 45 10.31 -10.36 -7.79
C PHE A 45 11.26 -11.55 -7.93
N ALA A 46 11.37 -12.35 -6.87
CA ALA A 46 11.98 -13.67 -6.90
C ALA A 46 10.92 -14.74 -7.19
N GLN A 47 11.30 -15.92 -7.68
CA GLN A 47 10.35 -17.03 -7.93
C GLN A 47 9.51 -17.41 -6.71
N ALA A 48 10.04 -17.25 -5.50
CA ALA A 48 9.30 -17.47 -4.26
C ALA A 48 8.12 -16.49 -4.05
N ASP A 49 8.14 -15.33 -4.71
CA ASP A 49 7.09 -14.30 -4.62
C ASP A 49 5.91 -14.58 -5.56
N GLU A 50 6.00 -15.56 -6.47
CA GLU A 50 5.01 -15.82 -7.52
C GLU A 50 3.62 -16.10 -6.95
N GLN A 51 3.53 -17.00 -5.96
CA GLN A 51 2.26 -17.30 -5.30
C GLN A 51 1.70 -16.07 -4.57
N LEU A 52 2.58 -15.29 -3.94
CA LEU A 52 2.18 -14.13 -3.17
C LEU A 52 1.69 -12.98 -4.08
N LEU A 53 2.30 -12.85 -5.26
CA LEU A 53 1.83 -11.97 -6.33
C LEU A 53 0.46 -12.43 -6.85
N ALA A 54 0.24 -13.73 -7.00
CA ALA A 54 -1.02 -14.28 -7.50
C ALA A 54 -2.15 -13.99 -6.50
N ASP A 55 -1.89 -14.22 -5.21
CA ASP A 55 -2.80 -13.90 -4.12
C ASP A 55 -3.11 -12.40 -4.07
N TYR A 56 -2.08 -11.54 -4.24
CA TYR A 56 -2.27 -10.09 -4.33
C TYR A 56 -3.20 -9.71 -5.49
N CYS A 57 -2.96 -10.23 -6.69
CA CYS A 57 -3.76 -9.94 -7.86
C CYS A 57 -5.22 -10.42 -7.71
N HIS A 58 -5.40 -11.61 -7.14
CA HIS A 58 -6.72 -12.14 -6.83
C HIS A 58 -7.47 -11.23 -5.84
N GLN A 59 -6.83 -10.86 -4.72
CA GLN A 59 -7.44 -10.00 -3.70
C GLN A 59 -7.72 -8.59 -4.24
N ALA A 60 -6.89 -8.06 -5.12
CA ALA A 60 -7.12 -6.77 -5.79
C ALA A 60 -8.38 -6.80 -6.65
N ALA A 61 -8.60 -7.89 -7.40
CA ALA A 61 -9.82 -8.08 -8.19
C ALA A 61 -11.05 -8.21 -7.30
N VAL A 62 -10.99 -9.04 -6.25
CA VAL A 62 -12.09 -9.19 -5.27
C VAL A 62 -12.47 -7.85 -4.63
N LEU A 63 -11.48 -7.06 -4.21
CA LEU A 63 -11.75 -5.73 -3.63
C LEU A 63 -12.44 -4.80 -4.63
N ARG A 64 -12.07 -4.85 -5.90
CA ARG A 64 -12.73 -4.07 -6.96
C ARG A 64 -14.20 -4.45 -7.12
N ASP A 65 -14.50 -5.75 -7.10
CA ASP A 65 -15.87 -6.26 -7.20
C ASP A 65 -16.71 -5.89 -5.98
N LEU A 66 -16.15 -6.05 -4.77
CA LEU A 66 -16.80 -5.64 -3.52
C LEU A 66 -17.10 -4.14 -3.49
N ARG A 67 -16.19 -3.28 -3.97
CA ARG A 67 -16.45 -1.84 -4.10
C ARG A 67 -17.55 -1.52 -5.10
N ALA A 68 -17.63 -2.27 -6.20
CA ALA A 68 -18.72 -2.12 -7.16
C ALA A 68 -20.08 -2.52 -6.54
N LEU A 69 -20.11 -3.59 -5.73
CA LEU A 69 -21.29 -3.99 -4.96
C LEU A 69 -21.65 -2.94 -3.90
N GLN A 70 -20.68 -2.43 -3.15
CA GLN A 70 -20.86 -1.36 -2.18
C GLN A 70 -21.47 -0.11 -2.81
N ALA A 71 -20.99 0.29 -3.99
CA ALA A 71 -21.53 1.43 -4.74
C ALA A 71 -22.98 1.20 -5.19
N LYS A 72 -23.35 -0.03 -5.56
CA LYS A 72 -24.74 -0.39 -5.88
C LYS A 72 -25.62 -0.41 -4.63
N ALA A 73 -25.12 -0.91 -3.50
CA ALA A 73 -25.85 -1.00 -2.24
C ALA A 73 -26.13 0.39 -1.63
N LYS A 74 -25.17 1.32 -1.70
CA LYS A 74 -25.35 2.71 -1.23
C LYS A 74 -26.47 3.48 -1.94
N ARG A 75 -26.89 3.03 -3.13
CA ARG A 75 -28.02 3.60 -3.87
C ARG A 75 -29.38 3.06 -3.44
N ARG A 76 -29.42 2.04 -2.56
CA ARG A 76 -30.66 1.38 -2.13
C ARG A 76 -31.15 1.88 -0.77
N ILE A 77 -32.47 1.83 -0.58
CA ILE A 77 -33.25 2.44 0.51
C ILE A 77 -32.96 1.76 1.87
N ALA A 78 -33.34 2.44 2.97
CA ALA A 78 -33.16 2.08 4.38
C ALA A 78 -33.43 0.61 4.79
N SER A 79 -34.19 -0.16 3.99
CA SER A 79 -34.47 -1.58 4.23
C SER A 79 -33.25 -2.50 4.04
N GLN A 80 -32.15 -2.04 3.42
CA GLN A 80 -30.95 -2.86 3.16
C GLN A 80 -29.74 -2.47 4.01
N ARG A 81 -29.94 -1.75 5.12
CA ARG A 81 -28.84 -1.29 5.99
C ARG A 81 -27.98 -2.42 6.54
N ALA A 82 -28.55 -3.58 6.84
CA ALA A 82 -27.80 -4.72 7.35
C ALA A 82 -26.88 -5.33 6.27
N GLU A 83 -27.39 -5.50 5.05
CA GLU A 83 -26.62 -5.99 3.90
C GLU A 83 -25.50 -5.01 3.52
N ALA A 84 -25.79 -3.70 3.52
CA ALA A 84 -24.78 -2.67 3.27
C ALA A 84 -23.64 -2.71 4.30
N ARG A 85 -23.95 -2.91 5.59
CA ARG A 85 -22.93 -3.05 6.64
C ARG A 85 -22.09 -4.30 6.48
N ALA A 86 -22.68 -5.41 6.04
CA ALA A 86 -21.92 -6.64 5.76
C ALA A 86 -20.93 -6.41 4.61
N ILE A 87 -21.38 -5.77 3.51
CA ILE A 87 -20.52 -5.41 2.38
C ILE A 87 -19.39 -4.46 2.83
N ASP A 88 -19.69 -3.46 3.67
CA ASP A 88 -18.67 -2.55 4.20
C ASP A 88 -17.60 -3.31 5.01
N ALA A 89 -18.01 -4.27 5.85
CA ALA A 89 -17.10 -5.10 6.63
C ALA A 89 -16.22 -6.01 5.73
N ASP A 90 -16.79 -6.55 4.66
CA ASP A 90 -16.06 -7.37 3.69
C ASP A 90 -15.06 -6.53 2.88
N VAL A 91 -15.43 -5.32 2.46
CA VAL A 91 -14.53 -4.36 1.81
C VAL A 91 -13.35 -4.03 2.74
N ASP A 92 -13.63 -3.75 4.01
CA ASP A 92 -12.59 -3.45 5.01
C ASP A 92 -11.65 -4.63 5.26
N ARG A 93 -12.18 -5.86 5.28
CA ARG A 93 -11.38 -7.08 5.43
C ARG A 93 -10.47 -7.28 4.22
N ALA A 94 -11.03 -7.20 3.00
CA ALA A 94 -10.27 -7.34 1.76
C ALA A 94 -9.20 -6.25 1.63
N ALA A 95 -9.50 -5.00 2.02
CA ALA A 95 -8.53 -3.91 2.01
C ALA A 95 -7.35 -4.14 2.96
N ARG A 96 -7.59 -4.68 4.17
CA ARG A 96 -6.52 -5.03 5.12
C ARG A 96 -5.62 -6.15 4.60
N LEU A 97 -6.21 -7.19 4.03
CA LEU A 97 -5.47 -8.29 3.41
C LEU A 97 -4.62 -7.81 2.24
N LEU A 98 -5.21 -6.98 1.36
CA LEU A 98 -4.49 -6.39 0.24
C LEU A 98 -3.31 -5.55 0.73
N LEU A 99 -3.49 -4.74 1.78
CA LEU A 99 -2.42 -3.96 2.38
C LEU A 99 -1.29 -4.85 2.94
N ALA A 100 -1.62 -5.98 3.58
CA ALA A 100 -0.61 -6.92 4.05
C ALA A 100 0.21 -7.51 2.89
N LEU A 101 -0.46 -7.92 1.81
CA LEU A 101 0.19 -8.46 0.61
C LEU A 101 1.06 -7.41 -0.10
N THR A 102 0.59 -6.16 -0.22
CA THR A 102 1.41 -5.07 -0.80
C THR A 102 2.68 -4.78 0.00
N ARG A 103 2.67 -5.01 1.32
CA ARG A 103 3.87 -4.89 2.16
C ARG A 103 4.80 -6.07 1.96
N ALA A 104 4.27 -7.29 1.92
CA ALA A 104 5.06 -8.49 1.66
C ALA A 104 5.76 -8.42 0.29
N LEU A 105 5.08 -7.94 -0.76
CA LEU A 105 5.65 -7.72 -2.09
C LEU A 105 6.51 -6.45 -2.23
N ARG A 106 6.66 -5.68 -1.14
CA ARG A 106 7.40 -4.41 -1.12
C ARG A 106 6.92 -3.37 -2.14
N LEU A 107 5.63 -3.43 -2.52
CA LEU A 107 5.01 -2.50 -3.47
C LEU A 107 4.69 -1.15 -2.81
N SER A 108 4.47 -1.14 -1.50
CA SER A 108 4.22 0.10 -0.75
C SER A 108 5.47 1.02 -0.68
N PRO A 109 5.33 2.34 -0.87
CA PRO A 109 6.45 3.28 -0.71
C PRO A 109 7.09 3.23 0.68
N VAL A 110 6.31 2.90 1.73
CA VAL A 110 6.82 2.75 3.10
C VAL A 110 7.70 1.51 3.24
N SER A 111 7.39 0.43 2.52
CA SER A 111 8.19 -0.79 2.53
C SER A 111 9.55 -0.61 1.87
N ARG A 112 9.63 0.25 0.84
CA ARG A 112 10.88 0.57 0.13
C ARG A 112 11.88 1.39 0.96
N ARG A 113 11.39 2.16 1.95
CA ARG A 113 12.25 2.96 2.84
C ARG A 113 13.00 2.11 3.87
N LEU A 114 12.39 1.03 4.35
CA LEU A 114 13.01 0.16 5.36
C LEU A 114 14.29 -0.54 4.85
N ASP A 115 14.36 -0.91 3.57
CA ASP A 115 15.59 -1.48 2.99
C ASP A 115 16.65 -0.41 2.67
N ALA A 116 16.22 0.81 2.31
CA ALA A 116 17.14 1.93 2.08
C ALA A 116 17.76 2.46 3.39
N ASP A 117 17.01 2.43 4.48
CA ASP A 117 17.47 2.80 5.82
C ASP A 117 18.32 1.68 6.48
N ALA A 118 18.23 0.43 6.02
CA ALA A 118 19.10 -0.65 6.50
C ALA A 118 20.58 -0.45 6.10
N ASN A 119 20.85 0.25 4.99
CA ASN A 119 22.20 0.63 4.57
C ASN A 119 22.59 2.06 4.98
N THR A 120 21.67 2.80 5.57
CA THR A 120 21.93 4.13 6.12
C THR A 120 21.77 4.01 7.62
N ALA A 121 22.83 3.54 8.29
CA ALA A 121 22.92 3.56 9.74
C ALA A 121 22.67 5.00 10.23
N LEU A 122 21.40 5.29 10.55
CA LEU A 122 21.05 6.48 11.28
C LEU A 122 21.74 6.36 12.64
N PRO A 123 22.46 7.39 13.09
CA PRO A 123 23.06 7.36 14.42
C PRO A 123 21.95 7.11 15.45
N PRO A 124 22.23 6.35 16.53
CA PRO A 124 21.22 5.94 17.49
C PRO A 124 20.46 7.17 18.00
N SER A 125 19.17 7.25 17.66
CA SER A 125 18.29 8.28 18.18
C SER A 125 18.23 8.11 19.69
N ASN A 126 18.86 9.06 20.38
CA ASN A 126 18.84 9.16 21.83
C ASN A 126 17.42 9.53 22.28
N ASN A 127 16.59 8.52 22.52
CA ASN A 127 15.27 8.66 23.13
C ASN A 127 15.42 9.10 24.60
N GLY A 128 15.67 10.39 24.80
CA GLY A 128 15.93 10.97 26.12
C GLY A 128 15.34 12.35 26.36
N ARG A 129 14.51 12.91 25.47
CA ARG A 129 13.85 14.21 25.72
C ARG A 129 12.35 14.15 25.54
N ARG A 130 11.67 13.94 26.68
CA ARG A 130 10.29 14.35 26.92
C ARG A 130 10.15 15.82 26.51
N HIS A 131 9.55 16.10 25.36
CA HIS A 131 9.06 17.45 25.07
C HIS A 131 7.88 17.73 26.00
N LYS A 132 8.16 18.43 27.10
CA LYS A 132 7.12 19.14 27.86
C LYS A 132 6.53 20.17 26.90
N LEU A 133 5.30 19.96 26.46
CA LEU A 133 4.52 21.00 25.79
C LEU A 133 4.43 22.20 26.75
N ALA A 134 5.01 23.33 26.36
CA ALA A 134 4.89 24.56 27.11
C ALA A 134 3.43 25.08 27.05
N PRO A 135 2.94 25.77 28.10
CA PRO A 135 1.55 26.21 28.17
C PRO A 135 1.26 27.27 27.10
N VAL A 136 0.10 27.15 26.46
CA VAL A 136 -0.46 28.16 25.57
C VAL A 136 -0.68 29.45 26.37
N HIS A 137 0.13 30.48 26.13
CA HIS A 137 -0.16 31.81 26.63
C HIS A 137 -1.42 32.33 25.93
N MET A 138 -2.52 32.38 26.69
CA MET A 138 -3.66 33.23 26.38
C MET A 138 -3.19 34.69 26.42
N TYR A 139 -3.31 35.39 25.29
CA TYR A 139 -3.36 36.85 25.33
C TYR A 139 -4.81 37.28 25.19
N ALA A 140 -5.31 37.81 26.28
CA ALA A 140 -6.57 38.51 26.37
C ALA A 140 -6.52 39.84 25.59
N THR A 141 -7.69 40.22 25.11
CA THR A 141 -8.13 41.47 24.50
C THR A 141 -7.54 42.75 25.09
N ALA A 142 -7.12 43.68 24.22
CA ALA A 142 -7.27 45.12 24.44
C ALA A 142 -7.18 45.90 23.11
N ASN A 143 -8.21 46.73 22.87
CA ASN A 143 -8.31 47.89 21.99
C ASN A 143 -7.03 48.41 21.30
N SER A 144 -7.07 48.55 19.98
CA SER A 144 -6.51 49.73 19.31
C SER A 144 -7.14 49.93 17.93
N ALA A 145 -7.52 51.16 17.66
CA ALA A 145 -8.28 51.62 16.50
C ALA A 145 -7.57 51.41 15.16
N ASP A 146 -8.42 51.24 14.16
CA ASP A 146 -8.15 51.14 12.72
C ASP A 146 -7.74 52.52 12.15
N PRO A 147 -6.58 52.67 11.47
CA PRO A 147 -6.20 53.96 10.88
C PRO A 147 -6.08 54.00 9.35
N TYR A 148 -6.44 52.95 8.59
CA TYR A 148 -6.24 52.99 7.12
C TYR A 148 -7.39 52.38 6.31
N LEU A 149 -8.55 53.03 6.39
CA LEU A 149 -9.58 53.03 5.34
C LEU A 149 -9.75 54.47 4.83
N PRO A 150 -9.41 54.73 3.57
CA PRO A 150 -10.22 55.55 2.68
C PRO A 150 -11.11 54.68 1.77
#